data_AF-A0A2N2FME6-F1
#
_entry.id   AF-A0A2N2FME6-F1
#
_cell.length_a   1.000
_cell.length_b   1.000
_cell.length_c   1.000
_cell.angle_alpha   90.00
_cell.angle_beta   90.00
_cell.angle_gamma   90.00
#
_symmetry.space_group_name_H-M   'P 1'
#
loop_
_entity.id
_entity.type
_entity.pdbx_description
1 polymer ?
#
loop_
_entity_poly.entity_id
_entity_poly.type
_entity_poly.pdbx_seq_one_letter_code
_entity_poly.pdbx_strand_id
1 'polypeptide(L)'
;MERHKTLADALESEVLSEMAGTFFGARKALEDLLEDFKLRVEDIQAREAQVFSRVFYLRSLLLGPEGEAALFAELGLEDPFPTSKGHSGSRTWHPDSLPFAFFASSRYVKAVLQAYAEVRHTCDVYMAGEYEDDPDKSGRKRLSPHYRQLERHCARLNERIEKINTEMTPSSVLQFARNISAEDQPGQGTLSNSLDAESLDKGLMFEKVDFAALGLWAAPSLPPVEACEDAIRRFCARHYKHNAQQIKKVLADLN
;
A
#
# COMPACT_ATOMS: atom_id res chain seq x y z
N MET A 1 40.77 25.80 -40.47
CA MET A 1 40.58 24.39 -40.04
C MET A 1 40.45 24.28 -38.52
N GLU A 2 41.30 24.92 -37.70
CA GLU A 2 41.21 24.83 -36.22
C GLU A 2 39.84 25.23 -35.64
N ARG A 3 39.24 26.33 -36.13
CA ARG A 3 37.96 26.85 -35.60
C ARG A 3 36.76 25.90 -35.76
N HIS A 4 36.81 24.99 -36.75
CA HIS A 4 35.78 23.96 -36.93
C HIS A 4 35.98 22.76 -35.99
N LYS A 5 37.24 22.45 -35.65
CA LYS A 5 37.57 21.37 -34.71
C LYS A 5 37.13 21.73 -33.29
N THR A 6 37.37 22.98 -32.87
CA THR A 6 36.92 23.50 -31.56
C THR A 6 35.40 23.56 -31.40
N LEU A 7 34.65 23.78 -32.49
CA LEU A 7 33.18 23.76 -32.47
C LEU A 7 32.63 22.34 -32.39
N ALA A 8 33.26 21.38 -33.08
CA ALA A 8 32.92 19.97 -32.99
C ALA A 8 33.16 19.44 -31.57
N ASP A 9 34.37 19.66 -31.02
CA ASP A 9 34.72 19.23 -29.64
C ASP A 9 33.76 19.81 -28.58
N ALA A 10 33.32 21.07 -28.76
CA ALA A 10 32.37 21.71 -27.86
C ALA A 10 30.96 21.09 -27.95
N LEU A 11 30.49 20.79 -29.16
CA LEU A 11 29.19 20.13 -29.39
C LEU A 11 29.19 18.69 -28.87
N GLU A 12 30.28 17.96 -29.06
CA GLU A 12 30.45 16.60 -28.54
C GLU A 12 30.40 16.57 -27.01
N SER A 13 31.12 17.49 -26.36
CA SER A 13 31.09 17.63 -24.91
C SER A 13 29.70 18.02 -24.38
N GLU A 14 28.97 18.87 -25.10
CA GLU A 14 27.62 19.29 -24.73
C GLU A 14 26.62 18.12 -24.83
N VAL A 15 26.62 17.39 -25.95
CA VAL A 15 25.75 16.23 -26.17
C VAL A 15 26.03 15.11 -25.17
N LEU A 16 27.31 14.85 -24.87
CA LEU A 16 27.69 13.84 -23.89
C LEU A 16 27.29 14.24 -22.47
N SER A 17 27.40 15.52 -22.13
CA SER A 17 26.92 16.06 -20.84
C SER A 17 25.40 15.98 -20.72
N GLU A 18 24.66 16.32 -21.78
CA GLU A 18 23.19 16.25 -21.81
C GLU A 18 22.70 14.80 -21.68
N MET A 19 23.34 13.86 -22.37
CA MET A 19 22.97 12.44 -22.28
C MET A 19 23.31 11.82 -20.94
N ALA A 20 24.47 12.14 -20.37
CA ALA A 20 24.80 11.73 -19.00
C ALA A 20 23.79 12.34 -18.00
N GLY A 21 23.47 13.63 -18.14
CA GLY A 21 22.46 14.31 -17.32
C GLY A 21 21.08 13.65 -17.42
N THR A 22 20.67 13.25 -18.63
CA THR A 22 19.40 12.55 -18.86
C THR A 22 19.39 11.16 -18.23
N PHE A 23 20.46 10.38 -18.40
CA PHE A 23 20.57 9.04 -17.84
C PHE A 23 20.59 9.06 -16.30
N PHE A 24 21.53 9.80 -15.70
CA PHE A 24 21.63 9.88 -14.23
C PHE A 24 20.42 10.57 -13.62
N GLY A 25 19.86 11.57 -14.29
CA GLY A 25 18.62 12.23 -13.88
C GLY A 25 17.43 11.28 -13.87
N ALA A 26 17.26 10.46 -14.91
CA ALA A 26 16.17 9.49 -14.97
C ALA A 26 16.29 8.39 -13.89
N ARG A 27 17.51 7.91 -13.62
CA ARG A 27 17.77 6.93 -12.55
C ARG A 27 17.53 7.50 -11.17
N LYS A 28 18.06 8.70 -10.88
CA LYS A 28 17.83 9.38 -9.61
C LYS A 28 16.33 9.62 -9.38
N ALA A 29 15.62 10.11 -10.39
CA ALA A 29 14.18 10.30 -10.28
C ALA A 29 13.42 8.99 -9.99
N LEU A 30 13.90 7.86 -10.51
CA LEU A 30 13.32 6.55 -10.19
C LEU A 30 13.66 6.08 -8.77
N GLU A 31 14.86 6.35 -8.28
CA GLU A 31 15.25 6.10 -6.88
C GLU A 31 14.40 6.91 -5.91
N ASP A 32 14.22 8.21 -6.18
CA ASP A 32 13.35 9.10 -5.40
C ASP A 32 11.90 8.56 -5.37
N LEU A 33 11.38 8.10 -6.52
CA LEU A 33 10.04 7.49 -6.61
C LEU A 33 9.93 6.16 -5.83
N LEU A 34 10.99 5.35 -5.80
CA LEU A 34 11.05 4.11 -5.02
C LEU A 34 11.06 4.40 -3.51
N GLU A 35 11.77 5.45 -3.08
CA GLU A 35 11.76 5.90 -1.69
C GLU A 35 10.37 6.42 -1.28
N ASP A 36 9.77 7.29 -2.09
CA ASP A 36 8.39 7.76 -1.89
C ASP A 36 7.38 6.61 -1.86
N PHE A 37 7.58 5.58 -2.69
CA PHE A 37 6.73 4.40 -2.70
C PHE A 37 6.82 3.64 -1.38
N LYS A 38 8.01 3.46 -0.80
CA LYS A 38 8.19 2.78 0.49
C LYS A 38 7.46 3.50 1.63
N LEU A 39 7.57 4.83 1.69
CA LEU A 39 6.84 5.63 2.68
C LEU A 39 5.31 5.42 2.57
N ARG A 40 4.79 5.34 1.34
CA ARG A 40 3.36 5.06 1.12
C ARG A 40 2.97 3.63 1.53
N VAL A 41 3.87 2.65 1.38
CA VAL A 41 3.62 1.29 1.88
C VAL A 41 3.44 1.32 3.40
N GLU A 42 4.32 2.03 4.13
CA GLU A 42 4.23 2.18 5.58
C GLU A 42 2.92 2.85 6.02
N ASP A 43 2.49 3.91 5.32
CA ASP A 43 1.19 4.57 5.57
C ASP A 43 0.01 3.59 5.41
N ILE A 44 0.03 2.74 4.37
CA ILE A 44 -1.01 1.75 4.14
C ILE A 44 -0.97 0.63 5.18
N GLN A 45 0.21 0.18 5.61
CA GLN A 45 0.35 -0.79 6.70
C GLN A 45 -0.19 -0.23 8.02
N ALA A 46 0.03 1.06 8.30
CA ALA A 46 -0.57 1.71 9.46
C ALA A 46 -2.10 1.73 9.39
N ARG A 47 -2.68 1.96 8.20
CA ARG A 47 -4.13 1.88 7.98
C ARG A 47 -4.67 0.45 8.06
N GLU A 48 -3.92 -0.54 7.56
CA GLU A 48 -4.25 -1.96 7.76
C GLU A 48 -4.35 -2.29 9.26
N ALA A 49 -3.36 -1.87 10.06
CA ALA A 49 -3.39 -2.03 11.51
C ALA A 49 -4.61 -1.36 12.17
N GLN A 50 -5.04 -0.20 11.65
CA GLN A 50 -6.28 0.44 12.09
C GLN A 50 -7.50 -0.43 11.82
N VAL A 51 -7.64 -1.04 10.64
CA VAL A 51 -8.74 -1.99 10.36
C VAL A 51 -8.73 -3.13 11.37
N PHE A 52 -7.58 -3.76 11.61
CA PHE A 52 -7.47 -4.85 12.57
C PHE A 52 -7.81 -4.43 14.00
N SER A 53 -7.49 -3.19 14.41
CA SER A 53 -7.89 -2.69 15.73
C SER A 53 -9.41 -2.64 15.92
N ARG A 54 -10.19 -2.36 14.86
CA ARG A 54 -11.67 -2.38 14.88
C ARG A 54 -12.19 -3.81 14.85
N VAL A 55 -11.54 -4.69 14.08
CA VAL A 55 -11.85 -6.13 14.07
C VAL A 55 -11.64 -6.74 15.45
N PHE A 56 -10.54 -6.43 16.14
CA PHE A 56 -10.29 -6.91 17.50
C PHE A 56 -11.33 -6.41 18.51
N TYR A 57 -11.80 -5.16 18.36
CA TYR A 57 -12.91 -4.66 19.16
C TYR A 57 -14.20 -5.44 18.91
N LEU A 58 -14.57 -5.65 17.65
CA LEU A 58 -15.73 -6.49 17.29
C LEU A 58 -15.58 -7.91 17.87
N ARG A 59 -14.41 -8.53 17.69
CA ARG A 59 -14.06 -9.85 18.22
C ARG A 59 -14.20 -9.92 19.75
N SER A 60 -13.85 -8.84 20.47
CA SER A 60 -14.01 -8.78 21.92
C SER A 60 -15.49 -8.83 22.34
N LEU A 61 -16.38 -8.13 21.60
CA LEU A 61 -17.83 -8.20 21.82
C LEU A 61 -18.40 -9.58 21.50
N LEU A 62 -17.79 -10.26 20.52
CA LEU A 62 -18.17 -11.59 20.06
C LEU A 62 -17.47 -12.73 20.84
N LEU A 63 -16.75 -12.42 21.91
CA LEU A 63 -16.08 -13.39 22.78
C LEU A 63 -14.99 -14.24 22.09
N GLY A 64 -14.34 -13.68 21.07
CA GLY A 64 -13.23 -14.33 20.38
C GLY A 64 -13.49 -14.62 18.89
N PRO A 65 -12.52 -15.24 18.22
CA PRO A 65 -12.58 -15.51 16.77
C PRO A 65 -13.72 -16.48 16.39
N GLU A 66 -14.14 -17.35 17.30
CA GLU A 66 -15.27 -18.26 17.06
C GLU A 66 -16.59 -17.52 16.91
N GLY A 67 -16.84 -16.52 17.76
CA GLY A 67 -18.05 -15.69 17.65
C GLY A 67 -18.03 -14.75 16.45
N GLU A 68 -16.84 -14.29 16.05
CA GLU A 68 -16.62 -13.57 14.79
C GLU A 68 -16.99 -14.45 13.58
N ALA A 69 -16.40 -15.64 13.49
CA ALA A 69 -16.69 -16.58 12.41
C ALA A 69 -18.19 -16.94 12.36
N ALA A 70 -18.81 -17.16 13.52
CA ALA A 70 -20.24 -17.45 13.59
C ALA A 70 -21.13 -16.27 13.13
N LEU A 71 -20.74 -15.03 13.43
CA LEU A 71 -21.45 -13.84 12.94
C LEU A 71 -21.33 -13.74 11.43
N PHE A 72 -20.12 -13.83 10.88
CA PHE A 72 -19.90 -13.70 9.44
C PHE A 72 -20.51 -14.84 8.64
N ALA A 73 -20.54 -16.06 9.19
CA ALA A 73 -21.28 -17.18 8.61
C ALA A 73 -22.79 -16.90 8.52
N GLU A 74 -23.40 -16.26 9.53
CA GLU A 74 -24.81 -15.83 9.46
C GLU A 74 -25.05 -14.79 8.36
N LEU A 75 -24.03 -14.02 8.00
CA LEU A 75 -24.05 -13.04 6.91
C LEU A 75 -23.70 -13.66 5.54
N GLY A 76 -23.38 -14.95 5.48
CA GLY A 76 -22.95 -15.62 4.25
C GLY A 76 -21.54 -15.26 3.80
N LEU A 77 -20.68 -14.84 4.72
CA LEU A 77 -19.28 -14.47 4.47
C LEU A 77 -18.34 -15.50 5.13
N GLU A 78 -17.41 -16.06 4.35
CA GLU A 78 -16.38 -16.96 4.86
C GLU A 78 -15.17 -16.16 5.33
N ASP A 79 -14.80 -16.36 6.60
CA ASP A 79 -13.62 -15.81 7.31
C ASP A 79 -12.99 -14.55 6.68
N PRO A 80 -13.65 -13.39 6.80
CA PRO A 80 -13.24 -12.20 6.07
C PRO A 80 -11.87 -11.67 6.52
N PHE A 81 -11.38 -12.03 7.71
CA PHE A 81 -10.18 -11.44 8.29
C PHE A 81 -9.11 -12.49 8.61
N PRO A 82 -7.87 -12.32 8.13
CA PRO A 82 -6.82 -13.29 8.39
C PRO A 82 -6.48 -13.34 9.89
N THR A 83 -6.53 -14.54 10.46
CA THR A 83 -6.21 -14.78 11.88
C THR A 83 -4.72 -14.60 12.21
N SER A 84 -3.84 -14.73 11.22
CA SER A 84 -2.40 -15.03 11.39
C SER A 84 -1.44 -13.84 11.28
N LYS A 85 -1.90 -12.64 10.90
CA LYS A 85 -0.98 -11.50 10.88
C LYS A 85 -0.84 -10.94 12.28
N GLY A 86 0.39 -10.89 12.77
CA GLY A 86 0.81 -10.34 14.06
C GLY A 86 0.59 -8.82 14.18
N HIS A 87 -0.61 -8.34 13.89
CA HIS A 87 -1.06 -6.96 14.12
C HIS A 87 -1.24 -6.64 15.62
N SER A 88 -0.61 -7.43 16.49
CA SER A 88 -0.61 -7.33 17.95
C SER A 88 0.03 -6.03 18.48
N GLY A 89 0.52 -5.16 17.60
CA GLY A 89 1.13 -3.87 17.96
C GLY A 89 0.15 -2.71 18.07
N SER A 90 -1.05 -2.80 17.48
CA SER A 90 -2.03 -1.70 17.60
C SER A 90 -2.82 -1.86 18.89
N ARG A 91 -2.94 -0.76 19.67
CA ARG A 91 -3.94 -0.70 20.74
C ARG A 91 -5.31 -0.99 20.13
N THR A 92 -6.11 -1.82 20.80
CA THR A 92 -7.50 -2.05 20.43
C THR A 92 -8.22 -0.71 20.41
N TRP A 93 -8.92 -0.42 19.32
CA TRP A 93 -9.72 0.78 19.22
C TRP A 93 -11.00 0.59 20.03
N HIS A 94 -11.44 1.64 20.72
CA HIS A 94 -12.70 1.65 21.46
C HIS A 94 -13.46 2.92 21.10
N PRO A 95 -14.81 2.87 20.98
CA PRO A 95 -15.60 4.08 20.83
C PRO A 95 -15.53 4.94 22.10
N ASP A 96 -15.60 6.26 21.94
CA ASP A 96 -15.57 7.21 23.09
C ASP A 96 -16.68 6.96 24.10
N SER A 97 -17.82 6.44 23.64
CA SER A 97 -18.91 6.01 24.49
C SER A 97 -19.66 4.83 23.89
N LEU A 98 -20.09 3.93 24.77
CA LEU A 98 -20.97 2.84 24.39
C LEU A 98 -22.42 3.35 24.20
N PRO A 99 -23.19 2.79 23.26
CA PRO A 99 -24.57 3.18 23.02
C PRO A 99 -25.43 3.04 24.28
N PHE A 100 -26.30 4.03 24.52
CA PHE A 100 -27.28 3.95 25.59
C PHE A 100 -28.37 2.93 25.27
N ALA A 101 -28.69 2.08 26.24
CA ALA A 101 -29.87 1.22 26.23
C ALA A 101 -30.27 0.81 27.66
N PHE A 102 -31.57 0.63 27.88
CA PHE A 102 -32.12 0.23 29.18
C PHE A 102 -31.75 -1.20 29.59
N PHE A 103 -31.65 -2.11 28.62
CA PHE A 103 -31.31 -3.51 28.86
C PHE A 103 -29.92 -3.84 28.31
N ALA A 104 -29.16 -4.64 29.05
CA ALA A 104 -27.83 -5.09 28.63
C ALA A 104 -27.84 -5.84 27.29
N SER A 105 -28.91 -6.60 26.99
CA SER A 105 -29.10 -7.27 25.69
C SER A 105 -29.26 -6.27 24.54
N SER A 106 -30.05 -5.21 24.75
CA SER A 106 -30.20 -4.13 23.77
C SER A 106 -28.92 -3.33 23.60
N ARG A 107 -28.18 -3.10 24.70
CA ARG A 107 -26.87 -2.43 24.69
C ARG A 107 -25.85 -3.24 23.88
N TYR A 108 -25.81 -4.55 24.09
CA TYR A 108 -24.98 -5.48 23.33
C TYR A 108 -25.25 -5.40 21.82
N VAL A 109 -26.52 -5.51 21.42
CA VAL A 109 -26.91 -5.43 20.00
C VAL A 109 -26.45 -4.13 19.36
N LYS A 110 -26.67 -2.99 20.04
CA LYS A 110 -26.24 -1.68 19.53
C LYS A 110 -24.71 -1.58 19.44
N ALA A 111 -23.98 -2.10 20.43
CA ALA A 111 -22.52 -2.10 20.43
C ALA A 111 -21.95 -2.93 19.27
N VAL A 112 -22.53 -4.11 18.99
CA VAL A 112 -22.13 -4.94 17.85
C VAL A 112 -22.45 -4.27 16.52
N LEU A 113 -23.63 -3.67 16.36
CA LEU A 113 -23.99 -2.93 15.15
C LEU A 113 -23.04 -1.76 14.90
N GLN A 114 -22.70 -0.99 15.93
CA GLN A 114 -21.72 0.09 15.83
C GLN A 114 -20.33 -0.46 15.46
N ALA A 115 -19.85 -1.49 16.15
CA ALA A 115 -18.56 -2.11 15.85
C ALA A 115 -18.50 -2.64 14.41
N TYR A 116 -19.57 -3.27 13.93
CA TYR A 116 -19.69 -3.75 12.56
C TYR A 116 -19.63 -2.61 11.54
N ALA A 117 -20.38 -1.52 11.79
CA ALA A 117 -20.37 -0.34 10.95
C ALA A 117 -18.97 0.27 10.83
N GLU A 118 -18.24 0.35 11.95
CA GLU A 118 -16.86 0.86 12.01
C GLU A 118 -15.87 -0.03 11.28
N VAL A 119 -15.97 -1.37 11.44
CA VAL A 119 -15.15 -2.33 10.68
C VAL A 119 -15.39 -2.17 9.19
N ARG A 120 -16.66 -2.10 8.75
CA ARG A 120 -17.02 -1.89 7.36
C ARG A 120 -16.45 -0.58 6.83
N HIS A 121 -16.68 0.52 7.54
CA HIS A 121 -16.19 1.84 7.14
C HIS A 121 -14.68 1.86 7.01
N THR A 122 -13.94 1.33 7.99
CA THR A 122 -12.48 1.27 7.93
C THR A 122 -11.96 0.36 6.81
N CYS A 123 -12.64 -0.74 6.49
CA CYS A 123 -12.31 -1.56 5.30
C CYS A 123 -12.49 -0.76 4.01
N ASP A 124 -13.60 -0.02 3.88
CA ASP A 124 -13.88 0.83 2.71
C ASP A 124 -12.81 1.93 2.55
N VAL A 125 -12.46 2.62 3.65
CA VAL A 125 -11.41 3.65 3.68
C VAL A 125 -10.04 3.08 3.34
N TYR A 126 -9.69 1.92 3.87
CA TYR A 126 -8.43 1.25 3.54
C TYR A 126 -8.35 0.89 2.05
N MET A 127 -9.45 0.41 1.46
CA MET A 127 -9.47 -0.03 0.06
C MET A 127 -9.56 1.12 -0.95
N ALA A 128 -10.37 2.14 -0.67
CA ALA A 128 -10.73 3.20 -1.63
C ALA A 128 -10.34 4.61 -1.18
N GLY A 129 -10.01 4.79 0.09
CA GLY A 129 -9.68 6.09 0.68
C GLY A 129 -10.91 6.91 1.03
N GLU A 130 -10.67 8.01 1.75
CA GLU A 130 -11.67 9.02 2.07
C GLU A 130 -11.07 10.42 2.01
N TYR A 131 -11.92 11.43 1.89
CA TYR A 131 -11.49 12.82 1.89
C TYR A 131 -11.39 13.32 3.34
N GLU A 132 -10.15 13.46 3.81
CA GLU A 132 -9.80 14.00 5.13
C GLU A 132 -9.37 15.47 4.98
N ASP A 133 -9.52 16.27 6.04
CA ASP A 133 -8.97 17.62 6.07
C ASP A 133 -7.44 17.56 6.09
N ASP A 134 -6.80 18.42 5.30
CA ASP A 134 -5.35 18.47 5.19
C ASP A 134 -4.76 19.15 6.46
N PRO A 135 -3.98 18.43 7.29
CA PRO A 135 -3.38 18.99 8.49
C PRO A 135 -2.41 20.14 8.16
N ASP A 136 -1.83 20.15 6.97
CA ASP A 136 -0.87 21.17 6.54
C ASP A 136 -1.56 22.40 5.93
N LYS A 137 -2.83 22.27 5.50
CA LYS A 137 -3.57 23.32 4.78
C LYS A 137 -5.04 23.36 5.20
N SER A 138 -5.32 24.24 6.16
CA SER A 138 -6.69 24.53 6.61
C SER A 138 -7.63 24.82 5.43
N GLY A 139 -8.77 24.13 5.40
CA GLY A 139 -9.81 24.27 4.38
C GLY A 139 -9.61 23.48 3.09
N ARG A 140 -8.53 22.69 2.97
CA ARG A 140 -8.35 21.75 1.85
C ARG A 140 -8.63 20.32 2.29
N LYS A 141 -9.28 19.57 1.41
CA LYS A 141 -9.46 18.12 1.58
C LYS A 141 -8.41 17.38 0.79
N ARG A 142 -7.80 16.38 1.41
CA ARG A 142 -6.88 15.43 0.77
C ARG A 142 -7.51 14.05 0.75
N LEU A 143 -7.35 13.35 -0.37
CA LEU A 143 -7.72 11.93 -0.44
C LEU A 143 -6.67 11.14 0.35
N SER A 144 -7.14 10.32 1.28
CA SER A 144 -6.26 9.47 2.06
C SER A 144 -5.55 8.43 1.18
N PRO A 145 -4.30 8.05 1.54
CA PRO A 145 -3.66 6.89 0.93
C PRO A 145 -4.54 5.65 1.09
N HIS A 146 -4.69 4.88 0.02
CA HIS A 146 -5.48 3.65 0.02
C HIS A 146 -4.89 2.55 -0.86
N TYR A 147 -5.29 1.31 -0.61
CA TYR A 147 -4.77 0.10 -1.24
C TYR A 147 -4.78 0.17 -2.78
N ARG A 148 -5.92 0.53 -3.38
CA ARG A 148 -6.05 0.63 -4.84
C ARG A 148 -5.18 1.71 -5.47
N GLN A 149 -4.82 2.76 -4.73
CA GLN A 149 -3.89 3.77 -5.21
C GLN A 149 -2.47 3.23 -5.20
N LEU A 150 -2.07 2.52 -4.14
CA LEU A 150 -0.75 1.92 -4.03
C LEU A 150 -0.54 0.84 -5.09
N GLU A 151 -1.53 -0.01 -5.33
CA GLU A 151 -1.50 -1.02 -6.41
C GLU A 151 -1.28 -0.37 -7.79
N ARG A 152 -2.06 0.68 -8.10
CA ARG A 152 -1.88 1.46 -9.35
C ARG A 152 -0.52 2.15 -9.41
N HIS A 153 0.01 2.62 -8.28
CA HIS A 153 1.31 3.25 -8.22
C HIS A 153 2.43 2.24 -8.48
N CYS A 154 2.36 1.05 -7.89
CA CYS A 154 3.28 -0.06 -8.13
C CYS A 154 3.32 -0.44 -9.61
N ALA A 155 2.15 -0.56 -10.25
CA ALA A 155 2.09 -0.87 -11.68
C ALA A 155 2.80 0.18 -12.55
N ARG A 156 2.57 1.48 -12.29
CA ARG A 156 3.24 2.58 -13.00
C ARG A 156 4.75 2.62 -12.74
N LEU A 157 5.16 2.34 -11.51
CA LEU A 157 6.56 2.28 -11.12
C LEU A 157 7.28 1.15 -11.88
N ASN A 158 6.66 -0.02 -11.95
CA ASN A 158 7.18 -1.17 -12.69
C ASN A 158 7.24 -0.92 -14.21
N GLU A 159 6.27 -0.20 -14.77
CA GLU A 159 6.34 0.26 -16.17
C GLU A 159 7.52 1.22 -16.39
N ARG A 160 7.76 2.14 -15.44
CA ARG A 160 8.90 3.06 -15.53
C ARG A 160 10.24 2.36 -15.39
N ILE A 161 10.34 1.37 -14.49
CA ILE A 161 11.50 0.49 -14.33
C ILE A 161 11.78 -0.24 -15.64
N GLU A 162 10.77 -0.85 -16.26
CA GLU A 162 10.92 -1.55 -17.54
C GLU A 162 11.42 -0.60 -18.63
N LYS A 163 10.85 0.61 -18.70
CA LYS A 163 11.25 1.61 -19.68
C LYS A 163 12.72 2.02 -19.52
N ILE A 164 13.18 2.30 -18.30
CA ILE A 164 14.57 2.68 -18.05
C ILE A 164 15.52 1.51 -18.35
N ASN A 165 15.15 0.30 -17.94
CA ASN A 165 15.96 -0.89 -18.15
C ASN A 165 16.09 -1.27 -19.64
N THR A 166 15.10 -0.96 -20.48
CA THR A 166 15.08 -1.31 -21.91
C THR A 166 15.58 -0.20 -22.82
N GLU A 167 15.22 1.06 -22.57
CA GLU A 167 15.53 2.20 -23.44
C GLU A 167 16.82 2.93 -23.07
N MET A 168 17.32 2.76 -21.84
CA MET A 168 18.50 3.46 -21.33
C MET A 168 19.47 2.49 -20.67
N THR A 169 19.96 1.49 -21.42
CA THR A 169 20.97 0.57 -20.87
C THR A 169 22.29 1.33 -20.64
N PRO A 170 22.98 1.11 -19.51
CA PRO A 170 24.28 1.73 -19.25
C PRO A 170 25.29 1.49 -20.39
N SER A 171 25.29 0.30 -20.98
CA SER A 171 26.12 -0.03 -22.14
C SER A 171 25.82 0.84 -23.36
N SER A 172 24.55 1.15 -23.65
CA SER A 172 24.16 2.01 -24.77
C SER A 172 24.65 3.44 -24.58
N VAL A 173 24.58 3.97 -23.36
CA VAL A 173 25.07 5.32 -23.02
C VAL A 173 26.59 5.38 -23.11
N LEU A 174 27.30 4.36 -22.61
CA LEU A 174 28.77 4.27 -22.70
C LEU A 174 29.25 4.07 -24.14
N GLN A 175 28.54 3.26 -24.93
CA GLN A 175 28.86 3.05 -26.34
C GLN A 175 28.63 4.32 -27.16
N PHE A 176 27.56 5.07 -26.87
CA PHE A 176 27.30 6.36 -27.50
C PHE A 176 28.38 7.39 -27.14
N ALA A 177 28.73 7.51 -25.85
CA ALA A 177 29.80 8.39 -25.38
C ALA A 177 31.14 8.09 -26.05
N ARG A 178 31.46 6.80 -26.24
CA ARG A 178 32.66 6.36 -26.95
C ARG A 178 32.61 6.69 -28.44
N ASN A 179 31.48 6.44 -29.11
CA ASN A 179 31.35 6.69 -30.56
C ASN A 179 31.49 8.16 -30.92
N ILE A 180 31.07 9.07 -30.03
CA ILE A 180 31.31 10.51 -30.17
C ILE A 180 32.81 10.85 -30.07
N SER A 181 33.54 10.19 -29.17
CA SER A 181 34.95 10.53 -28.89
C SER A 181 35.97 9.89 -29.85
N ALA A 182 35.54 9.05 -30.81
CA ALA A 182 36.41 8.10 -31.51
C ALA A 182 36.91 8.52 -32.91
N GLU A 183 36.68 9.77 -33.37
CA GLU A 183 37.06 10.15 -34.74
C GLU A 183 38.58 10.20 -35.02
N ASP A 184 39.47 10.11 -34.02
CA ASP A 184 40.91 10.35 -34.22
C ASP A 184 41.89 9.20 -33.80
N GLN A 185 41.45 7.95 -33.57
CA GLN A 185 42.39 6.85 -33.22
C GLN A 185 42.23 5.55 -34.04
N PRO A 186 43.03 5.34 -35.10
CA PRO A 186 43.11 4.05 -35.78
C PRO A 186 43.78 3.03 -34.85
N GLY A 187 43.02 2.07 -34.34
CA GLY A 187 43.54 1.00 -33.48
C GLY A 187 42.69 0.69 -32.24
N GLN A 188 41.67 1.49 -31.94
CA GLN A 188 40.68 1.13 -30.92
C GLN A 188 39.70 0.09 -31.47
N GLY A 189 40.20 -1.13 -31.59
CA GLY A 189 39.45 -2.29 -32.02
C GLY A 189 38.11 -2.43 -31.30
N THR A 190 37.19 -3.05 -32.02
CA THR A 190 35.90 -3.55 -31.58
C THR A 190 36.08 -4.46 -30.37
N LEU A 191 36.14 -3.89 -29.17
CA LEU A 191 35.70 -4.59 -27.97
C LEU A 191 34.15 -4.51 -28.05
N SER A 192 33.35 -5.34 -28.72
CA SER A 192 33.34 -6.78 -29.05
C SER A 192 34.25 -7.72 -28.27
N ASN A 193 34.55 -7.42 -27.01
CA ASN A 193 34.60 -8.46 -26.01
C ASN A 193 33.27 -8.39 -25.26
N SER A 194 32.33 -9.12 -25.84
CA SER A 194 31.01 -9.55 -25.40
C SER A 194 30.94 -10.20 -24.01
N LEU A 195 31.91 -9.93 -23.12
CA LEU A 195 32.05 -10.64 -21.85
C LEU A 195 31.63 -9.84 -20.62
N ASP A 196 31.40 -8.52 -20.70
CA ASP A 196 30.98 -7.75 -19.52
C ASP A 196 29.91 -6.68 -19.76
N ALA A 197 29.51 -6.37 -20.99
CA ALA A 197 28.43 -5.39 -21.24
C ALA A 197 27.08 -5.88 -20.71
N GLU A 198 26.76 -7.17 -20.95
CA GLU A 198 25.55 -7.78 -20.36
C GLU A 198 25.63 -7.88 -18.83
N SER A 199 26.83 -8.10 -18.28
CA SER A 199 27.07 -8.17 -16.83
C SER A 199 26.84 -6.81 -16.17
N LEU A 200 27.35 -5.74 -16.81
CA LEU A 200 27.22 -4.36 -16.37
C LEU A 200 25.77 -3.85 -16.49
N ASP A 201 25.09 -4.17 -17.59
CA ASP A 201 23.68 -3.82 -17.76
C ASP A 201 22.81 -4.55 -16.71
N LYS A 202 22.97 -5.87 -16.56
CA LYS A 202 22.23 -6.65 -15.56
C LYS A 202 22.52 -6.17 -14.13
N GLY A 203 23.76 -5.78 -13.82
CA GLY A 203 24.14 -5.28 -12.50
C GLY A 203 23.59 -3.90 -12.15
N LEU A 204 23.12 -3.14 -13.14
CA LEU A 204 22.58 -1.78 -12.95
C LEU A 204 21.07 -1.69 -13.24
N MET A 205 20.41 -2.79 -13.63
CA MET A 205 18.96 -2.81 -13.80
C MET A 205 18.25 -2.60 -12.46
N PHE A 206 17.16 -1.84 -12.50
CA PHE A 206 16.25 -1.77 -11.37
C PHE A 206 15.41 -3.05 -11.29
N GLU A 207 15.25 -3.58 -10.08
CA GLU A 207 14.33 -4.68 -9.82
C GLU A 207 12.89 -4.17 -9.78
N LYS A 208 11.98 -4.92 -10.40
CA LYS A 208 10.55 -4.64 -10.29
C LYS A 208 10.08 -4.86 -8.87
N VAL A 209 9.17 -4.02 -8.42
CA VAL A 209 8.50 -4.16 -7.13
C VAL A 209 7.45 -5.27 -7.24
N ASP A 210 7.61 -6.32 -6.44
CA ASP A 210 6.58 -7.33 -6.24
C ASP A 210 5.56 -6.81 -5.22
N PHE A 211 4.36 -6.47 -5.69
CA PHE A 211 3.29 -5.99 -4.83
C PHE A 211 2.81 -7.05 -3.83
N ALA A 212 2.85 -8.34 -4.20
CA ALA A 212 2.44 -9.42 -3.30
C ALA A 212 3.43 -9.61 -2.15
N ALA A 213 4.73 -9.41 -2.40
CA ALA A 213 5.78 -9.46 -1.38
C ALA A 213 5.66 -8.36 -0.31
N LEU A 214 4.90 -7.28 -0.58
CA LEU A 214 4.62 -6.23 0.42
C LEU A 214 3.74 -6.74 1.57
N GLY A 215 3.10 -7.91 1.39
CA GLY A 215 2.31 -8.55 2.44
C GLY A 215 1.05 -7.76 2.82
N LEU A 216 0.53 -6.90 1.95
CA LEU A 216 -0.70 -6.13 2.18
C LEU A 216 -1.93 -7.00 1.91
N TRP A 217 -2.86 -7.06 2.86
CA TRP A 217 -4.11 -7.82 2.68
C TRP A 217 -5.15 -6.96 1.97
N ALA A 218 -5.88 -7.54 1.01
CA ALA A 218 -7.01 -6.89 0.38
C ALA A 218 -8.26 -7.11 1.23
N ALA A 219 -8.81 -6.03 1.79
CA ALA A 219 -9.99 -6.13 2.63
C ALA A 219 -11.24 -6.51 1.80
N PRO A 220 -12.11 -7.40 2.32
CA PRO A 220 -13.33 -7.78 1.66
C PRO A 220 -14.36 -6.65 1.69
N SER A 221 -15.27 -6.67 0.73
CA SER A 221 -16.42 -5.77 0.73
C SER A 221 -17.49 -6.32 1.68
N LEU A 222 -17.72 -5.64 2.80
CA LEU A 222 -18.76 -6.01 3.76
C LEU A 222 -20.13 -5.43 3.38
N PRO A 223 -21.24 -6.17 3.58
CA PRO A 223 -22.57 -5.66 3.29
C PRO A 223 -22.90 -4.45 4.18
N PRO A 224 -23.72 -3.50 3.68
CA PRO A 224 -24.15 -2.35 4.47
C PRO A 224 -24.99 -2.80 5.67
N VAL A 225 -24.92 -2.02 6.75
CA VAL A 225 -25.58 -2.33 8.03
C VAL A 225 -27.07 -2.56 7.82
N GLU A 226 -27.71 -1.75 6.98
CA GLU A 226 -29.13 -1.81 6.68
C GLU A 226 -29.54 -3.14 6.02
N ALA A 227 -28.64 -3.77 5.26
CA ALA A 227 -28.91 -5.05 4.61
C ALA A 227 -28.73 -6.25 5.56
N CYS A 228 -27.90 -6.11 6.59
CA CYS A 228 -27.57 -7.20 7.52
C CYS A 228 -28.08 -6.98 8.95
N GLU A 229 -28.71 -5.85 9.25
CA GLU A 229 -29.11 -5.45 10.61
C GLU A 229 -29.94 -6.53 11.30
N ASP A 230 -30.96 -7.04 10.63
CA ASP A 230 -31.84 -8.06 11.19
C ASP A 230 -31.10 -9.38 11.47
N ALA A 231 -30.14 -9.75 10.62
CA ALA A 231 -29.30 -10.93 10.83
C ALA A 231 -28.38 -10.74 12.04
N ILE A 232 -27.73 -9.58 12.16
CA ILE A 232 -26.91 -9.22 13.31
C ILE A 232 -27.75 -9.22 14.60
N ARG A 233 -28.95 -8.62 14.58
CA ARG A 233 -29.86 -8.61 15.74
C ARG A 233 -30.25 -10.02 16.17
N ARG A 234 -30.63 -10.89 15.23
CA ARG A 234 -30.97 -12.29 15.51
C ARG A 234 -29.78 -13.06 16.07
N PHE A 235 -28.60 -12.90 15.46
CA PHE A 235 -27.36 -13.48 15.95
C PHE A 235 -27.08 -13.03 17.39
N CYS A 236 -27.08 -11.73 17.64
CA CYS A 236 -26.80 -11.16 18.96
C CYS A 236 -27.79 -11.64 20.02
N ALA A 237 -29.08 -11.77 19.69
CA ALA A 237 -30.07 -12.30 20.63
C ALA A 237 -29.76 -13.75 21.03
N ARG A 238 -29.40 -14.61 20.06
CA ARG A 238 -29.00 -16.00 20.33
C ARG A 238 -27.67 -16.06 21.10
N HIS A 239 -26.67 -15.29 20.66
CA HIS A 239 -25.36 -15.23 21.30
C HIS A 239 -25.46 -14.77 22.75
N TYR A 240 -26.29 -13.74 23.01
CA TYR A 240 -26.53 -13.24 24.35
C TYR A 240 -27.25 -14.24 25.25
N LYS A 241 -28.21 -15.01 24.71
CA LYS A 241 -28.91 -16.04 25.50
C LYS A 241 -27.96 -17.12 26.03
N HIS A 242 -26.93 -17.49 25.27
CA HIS A 242 -25.96 -18.52 25.66
C HIS A 242 -24.82 -17.96 26.52
N ASN A 243 -24.40 -16.71 26.27
CA ASN A 243 -23.17 -16.15 26.87
C ASN A 243 -23.42 -14.90 27.75
N ALA A 244 -24.63 -14.76 28.31
CA ALA A 244 -25.08 -13.53 28.98
C ALA A 244 -24.12 -12.98 30.05
N GLN A 245 -23.54 -13.85 30.89
CA GLN A 245 -22.63 -13.43 31.96
C GLN A 245 -21.32 -12.86 31.40
N GLN A 246 -20.73 -13.53 30.41
CA GLN A 246 -19.48 -13.11 29.78
C GLN A 246 -19.65 -11.78 29.02
N ILE A 247 -20.75 -11.65 28.26
CA ILE A 247 -21.03 -10.41 27.52
C ILE A 247 -21.26 -9.23 28.47
N LYS A 248 -21.98 -9.44 29.58
CA LYS A 248 -22.14 -8.39 30.59
C LYS A 248 -20.81 -7.93 31.17
N LYS A 249 -19.88 -8.87 31.40
CA LYS A 249 -18.53 -8.55 31.85
C LYS A 249 -17.77 -7.72 30.82
N VAL A 250 -17.74 -8.16 29.55
CA VAL A 250 -17.12 -7.40 28.45
C VAL A 250 -17.70 -5.99 28.34
N LEU A 251 -19.03 -5.84 28.38
CA LEU A 251 -19.67 -4.52 28.32
C LEU A 251 -19.38 -3.64 29.54
N ALA A 252 -19.05 -4.23 30.69
CA ALA A 252 -18.66 -3.50 31.90
C ALA A 252 -17.19 -3.07 31.82
N ASP A 253 -16.31 -3.93 31.32
CA ASP A 253 -14.88 -3.66 31.14
C ASP A 253 -14.61 -2.60 30.04
N LEU A 254 -15.61 -2.32 29.19
CA LEU A 254 -15.59 -1.32 28.12
C LEU A 254 -16.19 0.05 28.53
N ASN A 255 -16.69 0.22 29.77
CA ASN A 255 -17.07 1.53 30.32
C ASN A 255 -15.97 2.09 31.22
#